data_AF-A0A1C1CXY3-F1
#
_entry.id   AF-A0A1C1CXY3-F1
#
_cell.length_a   1.000
_cell.length_b   1.000
_cell.length_c   1.000
_cell.angle_alpha   90.00
_cell.angle_beta   90.00
_cell.angle_gamma   90.00
#
_symmetry.space_group_name_H-M   'P 1'
#
loop_
_entity.id
_entity.type
_entity.pdbx_description
1 polymer ?
#
loop_
_entity_poly.entity_id
_entity_poly.type
_entity_poly.pdbx_seq_one_letter_code
_entity_poly.pdbx_strand_id
1 'polypeptide(L)'
;MALAAFLASCDRAADYPVNLLDSGSICPSLLQDYKRRLLQKTNTLFRPEPDARVELFYYDECQRSFGGNFSNSLPELKRHLAGSTNHVQKDKPCTFVFVGAPNARRPLYISLAMSQWIFSVFQVLPSFLEFLFVFGESLYPVDSQFSGFREDCRLETTLQRQKITELERSGQDYQICYNLKSFERKEGLQWPWSSRQTVVFHAFDAQQGQATWITVKANDVIRERLKEASDMILSRDPSAFTTLSRKFANTLTHHLVVVEWCAENCRRYLSDIEGNLQPIRHRAEADKVNNFVLTDDIMPTTTAGIPVSNLTPGRSWTLGHGSTRTNAAASPKSRVRSVPQPSQPLPPSMAVNVPVEYQDPPHLPPEYDPRNRIAQPDEEKHAFNIDELQQAQHLESHVSDAILVFKSNFLVLSQIDTFYRRLAQSQDVDSALRTSMQTSVHRFSKRMESVRNDLQMHLDRLDIISKLIAEYKNLLYGILEYQSMLANNTFALEARASAKRMEDMTQKMQDMTFKTTLETVLMRIITVVTVFFLPATFVSTMMSTDMVQYERSDTTIRSGRTSLGAVKLFLCVTFSLMVPTFASGCALYWWALRRAA
;
A
#
# COMPACT_ATOMS: atom_id res chain seq x y z
N MET A 1 35.75 1.50 -51.49
CA MET A 1 34.26 1.54 -51.47
C MET A 1 33.70 1.35 -50.06
N ALA A 2 34.17 0.35 -49.30
CA ALA A 2 33.68 0.08 -47.93
C ALA A 2 33.76 1.29 -46.99
N LEU A 3 34.89 2.02 -46.97
CA LEU A 3 35.02 3.26 -46.20
C LEU A 3 33.98 4.31 -46.60
N ALA A 4 33.75 4.53 -47.90
CA ALA A 4 32.79 5.52 -48.37
C ALA A 4 31.34 5.15 -47.97
N ALA A 5 30.98 3.86 -48.04
CA ALA A 5 29.69 3.38 -47.55
C ALA A 5 29.54 3.58 -46.03
N PHE A 6 30.60 3.30 -45.26
CA PHE A 6 30.64 3.52 -43.82
C PHE A 6 30.49 5.01 -43.45
N LEU A 7 31.21 5.90 -44.13
CA LEU A 7 31.09 7.34 -43.91
C LEU A 7 29.67 7.83 -44.25
N ALA A 8 29.10 7.37 -45.38
CA ALA A 8 27.71 7.67 -45.74
C ALA A 8 26.69 7.10 -44.73
N SER A 9 26.97 5.97 -44.10
CA SER A 9 26.18 5.43 -42.98
C SER A 9 26.25 6.37 -41.77
N CYS A 10 27.45 6.83 -41.39
CA CYS A 10 27.66 7.77 -40.29
C CYS A 10 27.03 9.16 -40.53
N ASP A 11 27.06 9.67 -41.77
CA ASP A 11 26.43 10.93 -42.14
C ASP A 11 24.91 10.87 -42.00
N ARG A 12 24.32 9.69 -42.25
CA ARG A 12 22.91 9.39 -42.01
C ARG A 12 22.63 8.85 -40.60
N ALA A 13 23.45 9.17 -39.60
CA ALA A 13 23.27 8.70 -38.23
C ALA A 13 21.86 8.98 -37.67
N ALA A 14 21.24 10.11 -38.05
CA ALA A 14 19.88 10.45 -37.66
C ALA A 14 18.81 9.40 -38.08
N ASP A 15 19.14 8.53 -39.03
CA ASP A 15 18.28 7.45 -39.49
C ASP A 15 18.46 6.13 -38.73
N TYR A 16 19.33 6.06 -37.71
CA TYR A 16 19.56 4.85 -36.93
C TYR A 16 18.27 4.23 -36.36
N PRO A 17 18.09 2.88 -36.47
CA PRO A 17 19.03 1.88 -36.99
C PRO A 17 18.97 1.59 -38.51
N VAL A 18 18.22 2.37 -39.29
CA VAL A 18 18.00 2.11 -40.73
C VAL A 18 19.26 2.39 -41.57
N ASN A 19 20.17 3.22 -41.08
CA ASN A 19 21.41 3.60 -41.77
C ASN A 19 22.54 2.56 -41.67
N LEU A 20 22.40 1.53 -40.84
CA LEU A 20 23.44 0.52 -40.63
C LEU A 20 23.80 -0.17 -41.94
N LEU A 21 25.09 -0.49 -42.10
CA LEU A 21 25.60 -1.20 -43.28
C LEU A 21 25.07 -2.63 -43.35
N ASP A 22 24.97 -3.25 -42.18
CA ASP A 22 24.45 -4.59 -41.98
C ASP A 22 23.79 -4.64 -40.60
N SER A 23 22.47 -4.85 -40.62
CA SER A 23 21.60 -4.92 -39.45
C SER A 23 21.32 -6.35 -38.99
N GLY A 24 22.08 -7.32 -39.51
CA GLY A 24 21.90 -8.75 -39.27
C GLY A 24 20.65 -9.29 -39.98
N SER A 25 20.01 -10.30 -39.37
CA SER A 25 18.79 -10.93 -39.91
C SER A 25 17.50 -10.15 -39.62
N ILE A 26 17.58 -8.86 -39.30
CA ILE A 26 16.42 -8.05 -38.90
C ILE A 26 15.67 -7.55 -40.14
N CYS A 27 14.36 -7.78 -40.19
CA CYS A 27 13.55 -7.33 -41.33
C CYS A 27 13.42 -5.79 -41.38
N PRO A 28 13.32 -5.19 -42.59
CA PRO A 28 13.27 -3.73 -42.73
C PRO A 28 12.11 -3.05 -41.97
N SER A 29 10.96 -3.72 -41.86
CA SER A 29 9.80 -3.20 -41.11
C SER A 29 10.09 -3.07 -39.62
N LEU A 30 10.84 -4.01 -39.03
CA LEU A 30 11.24 -3.96 -37.63
C LEU A 30 12.30 -2.87 -37.38
N LEU A 31 13.20 -2.62 -38.34
CA LEU A 31 14.13 -1.48 -38.25
C LEU A 31 13.40 -0.14 -38.22
N GLN A 32 12.35 0.01 -39.04
CA GLN A 32 11.52 1.21 -39.01
C GLN A 32 10.76 1.35 -37.68
N ASP A 33 10.29 0.24 -37.11
CA ASP A 33 9.66 0.24 -35.78
C ASP A 33 10.62 0.71 -34.69
N TYR A 34 11.84 0.19 -34.67
CA TYR A 34 12.88 0.63 -33.75
C TYR A 34 13.18 2.12 -33.87
N LYS A 35 13.35 2.63 -35.10
CA LYS A 35 13.53 4.07 -35.35
C LYS A 35 12.37 4.88 -34.78
N ARG A 36 11.13 4.45 -35.02
CA ARG A 36 9.93 5.13 -34.54
C ARG A 36 9.87 5.18 -33.02
N ARG A 37 10.10 4.03 -32.35
CA ARG A 37 10.11 3.93 -30.88
C ARG A 37 11.22 4.78 -30.26
N LEU A 38 12.40 4.80 -30.87
CA LEU A 38 13.52 5.63 -30.45
C LEU A 38 13.15 7.12 -30.49
N LEU A 39 12.53 7.58 -31.58
CA LEU A 39 12.07 8.96 -31.72
C LEU A 39 10.93 9.31 -30.74
N GLN A 40 9.99 8.39 -30.50
CA GLN A 40 8.91 8.60 -29.52
C GLN A 40 9.44 8.77 -28.09
N LYS A 41 10.53 8.08 -27.74
CA LYS A 41 11.14 8.13 -26.41
C LYS A 41 12.12 9.31 -26.22
N THR A 42 12.31 10.17 -27.22
CA THR A 42 13.31 11.26 -27.21
C THR A 42 13.34 12.03 -25.89
N ASN A 43 12.20 12.62 -25.51
CA ASN A 43 12.12 13.50 -24.34
C ASN A 43 12.15 12.75 -22.99
N THR A 44 11.82 11.46 -23.00
CA THR A 44 11.77 10.64 -21.77
C THR A 44 13.07 9.90 -21.51
N LEU A 45 13.84 9.55 -22.56
CA LEU A 45 15.01 8.69 -22.47
C LEU A 45 16.33 9.47 -22.55
N PHE A 46 16.37 10.57 -23.32
CA PHE A 46 17.60 11.30 -23.62
C PHE A 46 17.58 12.70 -23.01
N ARG A 47 18.75 13.22 -22.65
CA ARG A 47 18.91 14.62 -22.25
C ARG A 47 19.32 15.50 -23.42
N PRO A 48 18.77 16.72 -23.55
CA PRO A 48 19.22 17.66 -24.56
C PRO A 48 20.67 18.12 -24.29
N GLU A 49 21.35 18.58 -25.33
CA GLU A 49 22.63 19.28 -25.21
C GLU A 49 22.37 20.70 -24.66
N PRO A 50 23.16 21.23 -23.71
CA PRO A 50 24.46 20.74 -23.22
C PRO A 50 24.40 19.85 -21.96
N ASP A 51 23.22 19.43 -21.48
CA ASP A 51 23.07 18.59 -20.29
C ASP A 51 23.44 17.11 -20.53
N ALA A 52 23.71 16.74 -21.79
CA ALA A 52 24.32 15.47 -22.14
C ALA A 52 25.77 15.42 -21.66
N ARG A 53 26.22 14.24 -21.22
CA ARG A 53 27.60 13.98 -20.78
C ARG A 53 27.92 12.50 -20.96
N VAL A 54 28.58 12.20 -22.07
CA VAL A 54 29.10 10.85 -22.35
C VAL A 54 30.58 10.82 -22.02
N GLU A 55 31.03 9.75 -21.36
CA GLU A 55 32.45 9.53 -21.13
C GLU A 55 32.98 8.48 -22.08
N LEU A 56 34.05 8.83 -22.79
CA LEU A 56 34.86 7.92 -23.59
C LEU A 56 36.09 7.56 -22.77
N PHE A 57 36.41 6.28 -22.66
CA PHE A 57 37.60 5.78 -21.99
C PHE A 57 38.25 4.71 -22.86
N TYR A 58 39.50 4.87 -23.25
CA TYR A 58 40.10 4.03 -24.29
C TYR A 58 41.59 3.81 -24.04
N TYR A 59 42.10 2.70 -24.57
CA TYR A 59 43.52 2.40 -24.57
C TYR A 59 44.25 3.20 -25.66
N ASP A 60 45.24 3.99 -25.27
CA ASP A 60 46.13 4.72 -26.17
C ASP A 60 47.42 3.91 -26.39
N GLU A 61 47.64 3.45 -27.62
CA GLU A 61 48.81 2.63 -27.97
C GLU A 61 50.13 3.40 -27.84
N CYS A 62 50.11 4.73 -28.05
CA CYS A 62 51.29 5.58 -27.98
C CYS A 62 51.69 5.80 -26.51
N GLN A 63 50.72 6.07 -25.65
CA GLN A 63 50.96 6.27 -24.21
C GLN A 63 51.04 4.95 -23.42
N ARG A 64 50.58 3.84 -24.02
CA ARG A 64 50.43 2.52 -23.39
C ARG A 64 49.63 2.57 -22.08
N SER A 65 48.66 3.47 -22.02
CA SER A 65 47.80 3.70 -20.87
C SER A 65 46.35 3.91 -21.32
N PHE A 66 45.41 3.87 -20.39
CA PHE A 66 44.06 4.33 -20.68
C PHE A 66 43.96 5.84 -20.49
N GLY A 67 43.27 6.48 -21.44
CA GLY A 67 42.88 7.89 -21.37
C GLY A 67 41.36 8.02 -21.42
N GLY A 68 40.84 9.14 -20.90
CA GLY A 68 39.41 9.41 -20.91
C GLY A 68 39.08 10.85 -21.28
N ASN A 69 37.97 11.05 -21.98
CA ASN A 69 37.42 12.36 -22.32
C ASN A 69 35.91 12.36 -22.09
N PHE A 70 35.40 13.48 -21.59
CA PHE A 70 33.96 13.74 -21.59
C PHE A 70 33.56 14.40 -22.91
N SER A 71 32.31 14.21 -23.31
CA SER A 71 31.72 14.93 -24.44
C SER A 71 30.31 15.34 -24.07
N ASN A 72 30.04 16.65 -24.16
CA ASN A 72 28.75 17.22 -23.79
C ASN A 72 27.91 17.63 -25.01
N SER A 73 28.50 17.51 -26.21
CA SER A 73 27.85 17.87 -27.47
C SER A 73 28.26 16.94 -28.61
N LEU A 74 27.41 16.85 -29.64
CA LEU A 74 27.72 16.04 -30.82
C LEU A 74 29.01 16.47 -31.55
N PRO A 75 29.31 17.77 -31.76
CA PRO A 75 30.56 18.17 -32.43
C PRO A 75 31.83 17.78 -31.66
N GLU A 76 31.79 17.85 -30.33
CA GLU A 76 32.89 17.41 -29.47
C GLU A 76 33.08 15.90 -29.53
N LEU A 77 31.97 15.16 -29.47
CA LEU A 77 31.98 13.70 -29.59
C LEU A 77 32.52 13.24 -30.96
N LYS A 78 32.13 13.91 -32.05
CA LYS A 78 32.67 13.67 -33.39
C LYS A 78 34.18 13.82 -33.44
N ARG A 79 34.70 14.88 -32.82
CA ARG A 79 36.15 15.15 -32.75
C ARG A 79 36.93 14.05 -32.03
N HIS A 80 36.34 13.45 -30.98
CA HIS A 80 37.01 12.42 -30.17
C HIS A 80 36.96 11.00 -30.78
N LEU A 81 35.95 10.67 -31.58
CA LEU A 81 35.74 9.32 -32.14
C LEU A 81 36.04 9.20 -33.65
N ALA A 82 35.85 10.25 -34.46
CA ALA A 82 36.07 10.16 -35.91
C ALA A 82 37.46 10.67 -36.36
N GLY A 83 38.17 11.40 -35.50
CA GLY A 83 39.28 12.26 -35.91
C GLY A 83 38.80 13.61 -36.48
N SER A 84 39.73 14.43 -36.97
CA SER A 84 39.38 15.69 -37.64
C SER A 84 38.81 15.43 -39.03
N THR A 85 38.13 16.41 -39.64
CA THR A 85 37.48 16.30 -40.97
C THR A 85 38.39 15.77 -42.10
N ASN A 86 39.71 15.79 -41.92
CA ASN A 86 40.68 15.37 -42.92
C ASN A 86 41.39 14.04 -42.58
N HIS A 87 41.22 13.50 -41.38
CA HIS A 87 41.87 12.26 -40.94
C HIS A 87 40.88 11.33 -40.25
N VAL A 88 40.55 10.23 -40.94
CA VAL A 88 39.83 9.11 -40.34
C VAL A 88 40.75 8.47 -39.29
N GLN A 89 40.33 8.53 -38.04
CA GLN A 89 41.05 7.92 -36.93
C GLN A 89 40.82 6.40 -36.94
N LYS A 90 41.90 5.62 -36.91
CA LYS A 90 41.81 4.15 -36.77
C LYS A 90 41.14 3.77 -35.44
N ASP A 91 40.42 2.65 -35.44
CA ASP A 91 39.78 2.17 -34.21
C ASP A 91 40.85 1.81 -33.16
N LYS A 92 40.57 2.17 -31.90
CA LYS A 92 41.49 1.90 -30.79
C LYS A 92 41.34 0.45 -30.32
N PRO A 93 42.41 -0.17 -29.75
CA PRO A 93 42.37 -1.56 -29.32
C PRO A 93 41.28 -1.87 -28.28
N CYS A 94 40.95 -0.92 -27.41
CA CYS A 94 39.87 -1.06 -26.46
C CYS A 94 39.24 0.31 -26.23
N THR A 95 37.92 0.40 -26.40
CA THR A 95 37.14 1.64 -26.20
C THR A 95 35.90 1.34 -25.37
N PHE A 96 35.69 2.11 -24.32
CA PHE A 96 34.50 2.14 -23.49
C PHE A 96 33.75 3.45 -23.70
N VAL A 97 32.44 3.33 -23.86
CA VAL A 97 31.47 4.42 -23.83
C VAL A 97 30.60 4.23 -22.60
N PHE A 98 30.68 5.17 -21.67
CA PHE A 98 29.88 5.16 -20.45
C PHE A 98 28.73 6.15 -20.57
N VAL A 99 27.50 5.64 -20.40
CA VAL A 99 26.28 6.45 -20.38
C VAL A 99 25.64 6.34 -19.00
N GLY A 100 25.67 7.47 -18.28
CA GLY A 100 25.11 7.58 -16.93
C GLY A 100 23.66 8.10 -16.92
N ALA A 101 23.07 8.11 -15.72
CA ALA A 101 21.86 8.87 -15.41
C ALA A 101 21.86 9.24 -13.91
N PRO A 102 21.11 10.27 -13.47
CA PRO A 102 21.02 10.59 -12.04
C PRO A 102 20.41 9.46 -11.21
N ASN A 103 19.44 8.75 -11.80
CA ASN A 103 18.88 7.50 -11.30
C ASN A 103 18.15 6.80 -12.46
N ALA A 104 17.74 5.53 -12.26
CA ALA A 104 17.20 4.70 -13.33
C ALA A 104 15.87 5.22 -13.96
N ARG A 105 15.20 6.16 -13.30
CA ARG A 105 13.92 6.76 -13.74
C ARG A 105 14.09 8.17 -14.29
N ARG A 106 15.31 8.60 -14.57
CA ARG A 106 15.60 9.90 -15.20
C ARG A 106 16.23 9.68 -16.57
N PRO A 107 16.09 10.65 -17.48
CA PRO A 107 16.73 10.58 -18.79
C PRO A 107 18.24 10.38 -18.66
N LEU A 108 18.79 9.58 -19.57
CA LEU A 108 20.23 9.30 -19.68
C LEU A 108 21.00 10.57 -20.03
N TYR A 109 22.23 10.69 -19.55
CA TYR A 109 23.15 11.78 -19.87
C TYR A 109 23.71 11.67 -21.30
N ILE A 110 22.86 11.45 -22.29
CA ILE A 110 23.22 11.42 -23.71
C ILE A 110 22.06 11.99 -24.51
N SER A 111 22.36 12.79 -25.53
CA SER A 111 21.34 13.29 -26.47
C SER A 111 20.97 12.21 -27.49
N LEU A 112 19.77 12.33 -28.07
CA LEU A 112 19.36 11.43 -29.15
C LEU A 112 20.41 11.44 -30.27
N ALA A 113 20.85 12.63 -30.70
CA ALA A 113 21.81 12.79 -31.78
C ALA A 113 23.17 12.15 -31.46
N MET A 114 23.68 12.33 -30.23
CA MET A 114 24.89 11.66 -29.77
C MET A 114 24.74 10.14 -29.77
N SER A 115 23.61 9.62 -29.27
CA SER A 115 23.36 8.17 -29.21
C SER A 115 23.29 7.55 -30.60
N GLN A 116 22.52 8.15 -31.51
CA GLN A 116 22.40 7.73 -32.91
C GLN A 116 23.75 7.73 -33.62
N TRP A 117 24.57 8.74 -33.35
CA TRP A 117 25.91 8.84 -33.93
C TRP A 117 26.85 7.75 -33.39
N ILE A 118 26.94 7.55 -32.07
CA ILE A 118 27.73 6.47 -31.46
C ILE A 118 27.31 5.11 -32.00
N PHE A 119 26.01 4.84 -32.03
CA PHE A 119 25.48 3.56 -32.48
C PHE A 119 25.76 3.32 -33.97
N SER A 120 25.79 4.38 -34.78
CA SER A 120 26.17 4.30 -36.19
C SER A 120 27.67 4.06 -36.37
N VAL A 121 28.53 4.78 -35.64
CA VAL A 121 30.00 4.63 -35.75
C VAL A 121 30.45 3.22 -35.38
N PHE A 122 29.88 2.66 -34.31
CA PHE A 122 30.19 1.31 -33.85
C PHE A 122 29.31 0.22 -34.47
N GLN A 123 28.40 0.59 -35.39
CA GLN A 123 27.47 -0.32 -36.06
C GLN A 123 26.76 -1.27 -35.06
N VAL A 124 26.21 -0.67 -34.00
CA VAL A 124 25.56 -1.36 -32.88
C VAL A 124 24.30 -2.09 -33.37
N LEU A 125 24.14 -3.35 -32.96
CA LEU A 125 22.96 -4.15 -33.29
C LEU A 125 21.65 -3.44 -32.88
N PRO A 126 20.62 -3.38 -33.74
CA PRO A 126 19.35 -2.72 -33.42
C PRO A 126 18.66 -3.27 -32.16
N SER A 127 18.80 -4.57 -31.89
CA SER A 127 18.27 -5.24 -30.70
C SER A 127 18.81 -4.67 -29.39
N PHE A 128 19.94 -3.94 -29.40
CA PHE A 128 20.43 -3.17 -28.25
C PHE A 128 19.39 -2.18 -27.73
N LEU A 129 18.54 -1.63 -28.61
CA LEU A 129 17.52 -0.67 -28.24
C LEU A 129 16.47 -1.25 -27.27
N GLU A 130 16.15 -2.54 -27.35
CA GLU A 130 15.25 -3.18 -26.38
C GLU A 130 15.79 -3.08 -24.95
N PHE A 131 17.11 -3.24 -24.79
CA PHE A 131 17.76 -3.05 -23.51
C PHE A 131 17.86 -1.58 -23.11
N LEU A 132 17.84 -0.63 -24.05
CA LEU A 132 17.88 0.79 -23.74
C LEU A 132 16.51 1.33 -23.30
N PHE A 133 15.42 0.79 -23.83
CA PHE A 133 14.06 1.28 -23.58
C PHE A 133 13.54 1.05 -22.16
N VAL A 134 14.21 0.21 -21.37
CA VAL A 134 13.97 0.04 -19.93
C VAL A 134 14.38 1.26 -19.09
N PHE A 135 15.15 2.19 -19.66
CA PHE A 135 15.54 3.44 -19.03
C PHE A 135 14.62 4.60 -19.41
N GLY A 136 14.77 5.70 -18.67
CA GLY A 136 14.08 6.96 -18.92
C GLY A 136 13.04 7.27 -17.87
N GLU A 137 12.31 8.35 -18.12
CA GLU A 137 11.27 8.85 -17.23
C GLU A 137 10.08 7.88 -17.18
N SER A 138 9.81 7.38 -15.98
CA SER A 138 8.62 6.60 -15.70
C SER A 138 8.19 6.79 -14.26
N LEU A 139 6.88 6.97 -14.05
CA LEU A 139 6.27 7.07 -12.72
C LEU A 139 6.33 5.73 -11.98
N TYR A 140 6.10 4.64 -12.72
CA TYR A 140 6.11 3.26 -12.22
C TYR A 140 7.25 2.45 -12.85
N PRO A 141 7.78 1.42 -12.17
CA PRO A 141 8.74 0.52 -12.78
C PRO A 141 8.07 -0.30 -13.89
N VAL A 142 8.12 0.21 -15.12
CA VAL A 142 7.69 -0.51 -16.34
C VAL A 142 8.89 -1.28 -16.88
N ASP A 143 8.68 -2.50 -17.36
CA ASP A 143 9.72 -3.39 -17.90
C ASP A 143 10.89 -3.67 -16.94
N SER A 144 10.70 -3.45 -15.64
CA SER A 144 11.73 -3.71 -14.61
C SER A 144 12.18 -5.17 -14.57
N GLN A 145 11.37 -6.07 -15.12
CA GLN A 145 11.60 -7.50 -15.21
C GLN A 145 12.30 -7.92 -16.52
N PHE A 146 12.30 -7.05 -17.55
CA PHE A 146 12.92 -7.35 -18.82
C PHE A 146 14.42 -7.61 -18.63
N SER A 147 14.87 -8.80 -18.98
CA SER A 147 16.28 -9.06 -19.18
C SER A 147 16.51 -10.06 -20.30
N GLY A 148 17.72 -10.08 -20.83
CA GLY A 148 18.08 -11.02 -21.88
C GLY A 148 19.50 -10.88 -22.37
N PHE A 149 19.80 -11.69 -23.38
CA PHE A 149 21.04 -11.69 -24.12
C PHE A 149 20.69 -11.73 -25.61
N ARG A 150 21.43 -10.98 -26.42
CA ARG A 150 21.38 -11.02 -27.88
C ARG A 150 22.80 -11.07 -28.40
N GLU A 151 22.96 -11.75 -29.51
CA GLU A 151 24.25 -11.97 -30.15
C GLU A 151 24.08 -11.82 -31.65
N ASP A 152 25.19 -11.50 -32.29
CA ASP A 152 25.33 -11.44 -33.73
C ASP A 152 26.79 -11.77 -34.06
N CYS A 153 27.02 -12.93 -34.65
CA CYS A 153 28.34 -13.52 -34.80
C CYS A 153 28.66 -13.68 -36.29
N ARG A 154 29.66 -12.94 -36.79
CA ARG A 154 30.05 -12.89 -38.20
C ARG A 154 31.44 -13.47 -38.43
N LEU A 155 31.72 -14.59 -37.76
CA LEU A 155 33.01 -15.26 -37.93
C LEU A 155 33.08 -16.05 -39.23
N GLU A 156 31.97 -16.68 -39.63
CA GLU A 156 31.84 -17.43 -40.87
C GLU A 156 32.06 -16.51 -42.08
N THR A 157 32.88 -16.96 -43.04
CA THR A 157 33.25 -16.16 -44.22
C THR A 157 32.06 -15.64 -45.02
N THR A 158 30.95 -16.37 -45.06
CA THR A 158 29.72 -15.99 -45.79
C THR A 158 28.96 -14.84 -45.12
N LEU A 159 29.20 -14.58 -43.83
CA LEU A 159 28.52 -13.58 -43.01
C LEU A 159 29.38 -12.34 -42.73
N GLN A 160 30.64 -12.35 -43.16
CA GLN A 160 31.59 -11.26 -42.89
C GLN A 160 31.19 -9.97 -43.61
N ARG A 161 31.37 -8.84 -42.92
CA ARG A 161 31.20 -7.51 -43.50
C ARG A 161 32.37 -7.19 -44.44
N GLN A 162 32.17 -6.21 -45.31
CA GLN A 162 33.28 -5.68 -46.10
C GLN A 162 34.36 -5.08 -45.19
N LYS A 163 35.60 -5.55 -45.36
CA LYS A 163 36.77 -5.02 -44.67
C LYS A 163 36.93 -3.51 -44.91
N ILE A 164 37.15 -2.75 -43.84
CA ILE A 164 37.47 -1.31 -43.89
C ILE A 164 38.90 -1.15 -43.36
N THR A 165 39.86 -1.19 -44.28
CA THR A 165 41.30 -1.18 -43.97
C THR A 165 41.72 0.08 -43.21
N GLU A 166 41.13 1.22 -43.54
CA GLU A 166 41.45 2.53 -42.96
C GLU A 166 41.07 2.63 -41.47
N LEU A 167 40.11 1.81 -41.03
CA LEU A 167 39.69 1.71 -39.62
C LEU A 167 40.25 0.48 -38.91
N GLU A 168 41.04 -0.34 -39.61
CA GLU A 168 41.46 -1.68 -39.13
C GLU A 168 40.27 -2.57 -38.73
N ARG A 169 39.14 -2.47 -39.45
CA ARG A 169 38.00 -3.38 -39.27
C ARG A 169 38.09 -4.50 -40.27
N SER A 170 38.27 -5.73 -39.80
CA SER A 170 38.38 -6.91 -40.65
C SER A 170 37.05 -7.31 -41.29
N GLY A 171 35.94 -6.99 -40.63
CA GLY A 171 34.61 -7.48 -40.98
C GLY A 171 34.29 -8.87 -40.41
N GLN A 172 35.27 -9.50 -39.73
CA GLN A 172 35.11 -10.72 -38.96
C GLN A 172 34.98 -10.35 -37.47
N ASP A 173 33.76 -10.05 -37.04
CA ASP A 173 33.46 -9.60 -35.68
C ASP A 173 32.34 -10.41 -35.03
N TYR A 174 32.19 -10.22 -33.73
CA TYR A 174 30.95 -10.56 -33.04
C TYR A 174 30.48 -9.38 -32.22
N GLN A 175 29.17 -9.29 -32.04
CA GLN A 175 28.52 -8.33 -31.17
C GLN A 175 27.60 -9.07 -30.22
N ILE A 176 27.61 -8.68 -28.95
CA ILE A 176 26.67 -9.16 -27.95
C ILE A 176 26.11 -7.98 -27.18
N CYS A 177 24.86 -8.10 -26.75
CA CYS A 177 24.29 -7.19 -25.77
C CYS A 177 23.43 -7.93 -24.76
N TYR A 178 23.47 -7.45 -23.54
CA TYR A 178 22.75 -8.04 -22.42
C TYR A 178 22.50 -7.01 -21.35
N ASN A 179 21.63 -7.35 -20.41
CA ASN A 179 21.47 -6.62 -19.17
C ASN A 179 21.52 -7.56 -17.97
N LEU A 180 22.13 -7.08 -16.90
CA LEU A 180 22.17 -7.76 -15.61
C LEU A 180 21.64 -6.81 -14.53
N LYS A 181 21.13 -7.42 -13.46
CA LYS A 181 20.53 -6.70 -12.33
C LYS A 181 21.24 -7.04 -11.04
N SER A 182 21.24 -6.12 -10.09
CA SER A 182 21.76 -6.34 -8.74
C SER A 182 21.00 -5.48 -7.73
N PHE A 183 21.19 -5.77 -6.46
CA PHE A 183 20.62 -5.00 -5.36
C PHE A 183 21.67 -4.05 -4.78
N GLU A 184 21.38 -2.76 -4.84
CA GLU A 184 22.27 -1.73 -4.30
C GLU A 184 21.60 -1.03 -3.12
N ARG A 185 22.41 -0.81 -2.07
CA ARG A 185 21.99 -0.22 -0.82
C ARG A 185 22.20 1.30 -0.82
N LYS A 186 21.20 2.04 -0.34
CA LYS A 186 21.24 3.47 -0.06
C LYS A 186 20.74 3.73 1.35
N GLU A 187 21.59 4.30 2.20
CA GLU A 187 21.22 4.62 3.58
C GLU A 187 20.18 5.74 3.66
N GLY A 188 19.47 5.80 4.79
CA GLY A 188 18.47 6.84 5.10
C GLY A 188 17.06 6.56 4.57
N LEU A 189 16.79 5.36 4.07
CA LEU A 189 15.46 4.91 3.65
C LEU A 189 14.96 3.81 4.59
N GLN A 190 13.65 3.73 4.79
CA GLN A 190 13.01 2.65 5.55
C GLN A 190 13.33 1.27 4.96
N TRP A 191 13.24 1.15 3.63
CA TRP A 191 13.82 0.05 2.87
C TRP A 191 15.02 0.56 2.05
N PRO A 192 16.26 0.26 2.48
CA PRO A 192 17.47 0.83 1.89
C PRO A 192 17.90 0.16 0.59
N TRP A 193 17.15 -0.81 0.08
CA TRP A 193 17.54 -1.58 -1.09
C TRP A 193 16.78 -1.16 -2.34
N SER A 194 17.49 -1.17 -3.46
CA SER A 194 16.90 -0.92 -4.77
C SER A 194 17.48 -1.86 -5.82
N SER A 195 16.62 -2.45 -6.64
CA SER A 195 17.04 -3.17 -7.83
C SER A 195 17.60 -2.17 -8.85
N ARG A 196 18.81 -2.46 -9.33
CA ARG A 196 19.53 -1.65 -10.32
C ARG A 196 19.91 -2.54 -11.50
N GLN A 197 19.80 -1.98 -12.69
CA GLN A 197 20.18 -2.67 -13.92
C GLN A 197 21.37 -1.99 -14.59
N THR A 198 22.16 -2.81 -15.27
CA THR A 198 23.26 -2.40 -16.14
C THR A 198 23.03 -3.04 -17.50
N VAL A 199 23.12 -2.24 -18.56
CA VAL A 199 23.07 -2.72 -19.94
C VAL A 199 24.47 -2.65 -20.52
N VAL A 200 24.87 -3.70 -21.22
CA VAL A 200 26.18 -3.81 -21.86
C VAL A 200 25.98 -4.17 -23.31
N PHE A 201 26.64 -3.44 -24.19
CA PHE A 201 26.98 -3.86 -25.53
C PHE A 201 28.48 -4.09 -25.59
N HIS A 202 28.89 -5.16 -26.25
CA HIS A 202 30.28 -5.49 -26.52
C HIS A 202 30.41 -5.95 -27.96
N ALA A 203 31.38 -5.39 -28.68
CA ALA A 203 31.80 -5.85 -30.00
C ALA A 203 33.30 -6.13 -30.01
N PHE A 204 33.71 -7.17 -30.73
CA PHE A 204 35.10 -7.57 -30.83
C PHE A 204 35.46 -8.00 -32.26
N ASP A 205 36.50 -7.40 -32.83
CA ASP A 205 37.07 -7.82 -34.11
C ASP A 205 38.00 -9.02 -33.91
N ALA A 206 37.66 -10.16 -34.50
CA ALA A 206 38.35 -11.42 -34.27
C ALA A 206 39.73 -11.52 -34.95
N GLN A 207 40.06 -10.63 -35.89
CA GLN A 207 41.38 -10.60 -36.54
C GLN A 207 42.28 -9.51 -35.98
N GLN A 208 41.72 -8.35 -35.67
CA GLN A 208 42.48 -7.15 -35.33
C GLN A 208 42.44 -6.87 -33.80
N GLY A 209 41.43 -7.42 -33.12
CA GLY A 209 41.33 -7.46 -31.67
C GLY A 209 40.81 -6.18 -31.02
N GLN A 210 40.26 -5.23 -31.80
CA GLN A 210 39.60 -4.06 -31.24
C GLN A 210 38.35 -4.48 -30.48
N ALA A 211 38.23 -4.02 -29.25
CA ALA A 211 37.07 -4.23 -28.40
C ALA A 211 36.33 -2.90 -28.17
N THR A 212 35.03 -2.89 -28.43
CA THR A 212 34.16 -1.73 -28.16
C THR A 212 33.11 -2.11 -27.14
N TRP A 213 32.94 -1.25 -26.15
CA TRP A 213 31.99 -1.41 -25.06
C TRP A 213 31.08 -0.20 -24.98
N ILE A 214 29.78 -0.42 -24.86
CA ILE A 214 28.84 0.62 -24.43
C ILE A 214 28.17 0.11 -23.17
N THR A 215 28.31 0.86 -22.09
CA THR A 215 27.70 0.49 -20.80
C THR A 215 26.76 1.60 -20.35
N VAL A 216 25.52 1.20 -20.04
CA VAL A 216 24.47 2.10 -19.58
C VAL A 216 24.11 1.71 -18.17
N LYS A 217 24.33 2.62 -17.22
CA LYS A 217 24.00 2.42 -15.81
C LYS A 217 23.68 3.74 -15.15
N ALA A 218 22.65 3.76 -14.31
CA ALA A 218 22.18 4.97 -13.65
C ALA A 218 22.97 5.36 -12.38
N ASN A 219 24.27 5.01 -12.35
CA ASN A 219 25.30 5.48 -11.43
C ASN A 219 26.67 5.03 -11.97
N ASP A 220 27.70 5.29 -11.19
CA ASP A 220 29.09 5.19 -11.65
C ASP A 220 29.77 3.86 -11.32
N VAL A 221 29.10 2.93 -10.63
CA VAL A 221 29.73 1.73 -10.05
C VAL A 221 30.42 0.87 -11.11
N ILE A 222 29.75 0.54 -12.21
CA ILE A 222 30.33 -0.29 -13.27
C ILE A 222 31.39 0.47 -14.08
N ARG A 223 31.21 1.79 -14.24
CA ARG A 223 32.18 2.65 -14.90
C ARG A 223 33.51 2.63 -14.17
N GLU A 224 33.50 2.94 -12.88
CA GLU A 224 34.73 2.98 -12.08
C GLU A 224 35.40 1.61 -12.00
N ARG A 225 34.63 0.53 -11.87
CA ARG A 225 35.19 -0.82 -11.84
C ARG A 225 35.81 -1.27 -13.16
N LEU A 226 35.24 -0.89 -14.30
CA LEU A 226 35.82 -1.21 -15.61
C LEU A 226 37.12 -0.44 -15.85
N LYS A 227 37.21 0.81 -15.35
CA LYS A 227 38.47 1.57 -15.35
C LYS A 227 39.51 0.91 -14.44
N GLU A 228 39.13 0.63 -13.20
CA GLU A 228 39.99 -0.03 -12.21
C GLU A 228 40.50 -1.38 -12.72
N ALA A 229 39.63 -2.20 -13.31
CA ALA A 229 40.01 -3.48 -13.92
C ALA A 229 40.99 -3.29 -15.09
N SER A 230 40.79 -2.24 -15.91
CA SER A 230 41.67 -1.93 -17.03
C SER A 230 43.07 -1.50 -16.56
N ASP A 231 43.14 -0.67 -15.51
CA ASP A 231 44.41 -0.26 -14.89
C ASP A 231 45.11 -1.42 -14.17
N MET A 232 44.33 -2.30 -13.52
CA MET A 232 44.84 -3.55 -12.93
C MET A 232 45.42 -4.51 -13.99
N ILE A 233 44.78 -4.61 -15.16
CA ILE A 233 45.30 -5.42 -16.28
C ILE A 233 46.66 -4.87 -16.73
N LEU A 234 46.78 -3.55 -16.95
CA LEU A 234 48.02 -2.92 -17.41
C LEU A 234 49.16 -2.98 -16.37
N SER A 235 48.84 -2.80 -15.09
CA SER A 235 49.84 -2.91 -14.02
C SER A 235 50.40 -4.33 -13.86
N ARG A 236 49.58 -5.36 -14.12
CA ARG A 236 50.02 -6.77 -14.12
C ARG A 236 50.77 -7.13 -15.39
N ASP A 237 50.36 -6.60 -16.53
CA ASP A 237 50.93 -6.88 -17.83
C ASP A 237 50.88 -5.65 -18.74
N PRO A 238 51.98 -4.88 -18.85
CA PRO A 238 52.05 -3.71 -19.73
C PRO A 238 51.83 -4.02 -21.22
N SER A 239 51.96 -5.29 -21.60
CA SER A 239 51.75 -5.76 -22.98
C SER A 239 50.36 -6.37 -23.21
N ALA A 240 49.44 -6.24 -22.25
CA ALA A 240 48.13 -6.90 -22.27
C ALA A 240 47.27 -6.57 -23.51
N PHE A 241 47.49 -5.43 -24.16
CA PHE A 241 46.75 -5.02 -25.36
C PHE A 241 47.55 -5.12 -26.66
N THR A 242 48.67 -5.87 -26.68
CA THR A 242 49.54 -5.97 -27.86
C THR A 242 49.20 -7.15 -28.78
N THR A 243 48.82 -8.30 -28.20
CA THR A 243 48.54 -9.53 -28.96
C THR A 243 47.04 -9.84 -28.96
N LEU A 244 46.55 -10.42 -30.06
CA LEU A 244 45.14 -10.74 -30.24
C LEU A 244 44.59 -11.65 -29.13
N SER A 245 45.35 -12.67 -28.74
CA SER A 245 45.00 -13.58 -27.64
C SER A 245 44.82 -12.85 -26.30
N ARG A 246 45.71 -11.88 -25.99
CA ARG A 246 45.62 -11.11 -24.73
C ARG A 246 44.49 -10.10 -24.79
N LYS A 247 44.31 -9.39 -25.91
CA LYS A 247 43.16 -8.49 -26.14
C LYS A 247 41.84 -9.24 -25.89
N PHE A 248 41.68 -10.44 -26.46
CA PHE A 248 40.51 -11.28 -26.23
C PHE A 248 40.35 -11.68 -24.75
N ALA A 249 41.41 -12.19 -24.11
CA ALA A 249 41.36 -12.58 -22.70
C ALA A 249 40.97 -11.42 -21.77
N ASN A 250 41.39 -10.19 -22.09
CA ASN A 250 41.00 -8.99 -21.35
C ASN A 250 39.50 -8.74 -21.46
N THR A 251 38.88 -8.93 -22.64
CA THR A 251 37.43 -8.75 -22.79
C THR A 251 36.62 -9.66 -21.86
N LEU A 252 37.08 -10.91 -21.65
CA LEU A 252 36.46 -11.83 -20.69
C LEU A 252 36.60 -11.32 -19.25
N THR A 253 37.72 -10.69 -18.93
CA THR A 253 37.94 -10.05 -17.62
C THR A 253 36.99 -8.87 -17.41
N HIS A 254 36.78 -8.04 -18.44
CA HIS A 254 35.80 -6.96 -18.40
C HIS A 254 34.36 -7.46 -18.25
N HIS A 255 33.99 -8.57 -18.91
CA HIS A 255 32.70 -9.22 -18.66
C HIS A 255 32.55 -9.69 -17.20
N LEU A 256 33.61 -10.27 -16.62
CA LEU A 256 33.57 -10.73 -15.23
C LEU A 256 33.29 -9.60 -14.23
N VAL A 257 33.76 -8.37 -14.49
CA VAL A 257 33.42 -7.20 -13.65
C VAL A 257 31.90 -7.01 -13.54
N VAL A 258 31.18 -7.16 -14.65
CA VAL A 258 29.71 -6.98 -14.69
C VAL A 258 28.99 -8.21 -14.14
N VAL A 259 29.50 -9.41 -14.40
CA VAL A 259 28.96 -10.67 -13.91
C VAL A 259 29.07 -10.76 -12.39
N GLU A 260 30.23 -10.42 -11.81
CA GLU A 260 30.42 -10.46 -10.36
C GLU A 260 29.57 -9.41 -9.65
N TRP A 261 29.40 -8.22 -10.25
CA TRP A 261 28.50 -7.19 -9.73
C TRP A 261 27.05 -7.68 -9.59
N CYS A 262 26.57 -8.56 -10.49
CA CYS A 262 25.18 -9.04 -10.43
C CYS A 262 24.89 -9.97 -9.23
N ALA A 263 25.94 -10.58 -8.65
CA ALA A 263 25.86 -11.40 -7.45
C ALA A 263 26.31 -10.66 -6.18
N GLU A 264 26.80 -9.44 -6.32
CA GLU A 264 27.23 -8.62 -5.20
C GLU A 264 26.07 -8.25 -4.28
N ASN A 265 26.35 -8.07 -2.99
CA ASN A 265 25.39 -7.72 -1.95
C ASN A 265 24.20 -8.68 -1.76
N CYS A 266 24.05 -9.72 -2.58
CA CYS A 266 22.95 -10.69 -2.48
C CYS A 266 22.82 -11.26 -1.07
N ARG A 267 23.95 -11.68 -0.47
CA ARG A 267 23.98 -12.14 0.93
C ARG A 267 23.43 -11.08 1.91
N ARG A 268 23.86 -9.82 1.79
CA ARG A 268 23.45 -8.72 2.69
C ARG A 268 21.98 -8.38 2.50
N TYR A 269 21.51 -8.34 1.26
CA TYR A 269 20.11 -8.13 0.91
C TYR A 269 19.21 -9.21 1.53
N LEU A 270 19.58 -10.48 1.38
CA LEU A 270 18.86 -11.60 2.00
C LEU A 270 18.88 -11.53 3.53
N SER A 271 20.01 -11.15 4.14
CA SER A 271 20.09 -10.98 5.59
C SER A 271 19.16 -9.87 6.11
N ASP A 272 18.98 -8.78 5.36
CA ASP A 272 18.02 -7.74 5.73
C ASP A 272 16.56 -8.22 5.56
N ILE A 273 16.27 -9.04 4.55
CA ILE A 273 14.96 -9.70 4.42
C ILE A 273 14.70 -10.60 5.64
N GLU A 274 15.66 -11.47 5.98
CA GLU A 274 15.57 -12.37 7.13
C GLU A 274 15.41 -11.58 8.45
N GLY A 275 16.10 -10.45 8.58
CA GLY A 275 15.97 -9.54 9.72
C GLY A 275 14.57 -8.93 9.84
N ASN A 276 13.96 -8.50 8.73
CA ASN A 276 12.58 -8.00 8.71
C ASN A 276 11.53 -9.10 8.84
N LEU A 277 11.89 -10.37 8.57
CA LEU A 277 11.02 -11.51 8.83
C LEU A 277 10.92 -11.83 10.33
N GLN A 278 11.96 -11.54 11.13
CA GLN A 278 11.98 -11.91 12.56
C GLN A 278 10.81 -11.30 13.36
N PRO A 279 10.48 -10.01 13.25
CA PRO A 279 9.33 -9.45 13.96
C PRO A 279 8.01 -10.12 13.57
N ILE A 280 7.79 -10.38 12.27
CA ILE A 280 6.59 -11.04 11.75
C ILE A 280 6.49 -12.46 12.32
N ARG A 281 7.60 -13.21 12.28
CA ARG A 281 7.70 -14.54 12.88
C ARG A 281 7.36 -14.52 14.37
N HIS A 282 7.98 -13.61 15.12
CA HIS A 282 7.77 -13.50 16.56
C HIS A 282 6.30 -13.21 16.89
N ARG A 283 5.67 -12.27 16.17
CA ARG A 283 4.25 -11.96 16.31
C ARG A 283 3.36 -13.16 15.98
N ALA A 284 3.69 -13.91 14.94
CA ALA A 284 2.87 -15.04 14.51
C ALA A 284 2.99 -16.26 15.47
N GLU A 285 4.19 -16.57 15.96
CA GLU A 285 4.46 -17.79 16.73
C GLU A 285 4.44 -17.60 18.26
N ALA A 286 4.93 -16.46 18.75
CA ALA A 286 5.24 -16.28 20.18
C ALA A 286 4.18 -15.47 20.93
N ASP A 287 3.52 -14.53 20.27
CA ASP A 287 2.47 -13.73 20.91
C ASP A 287 1.26 -14.64 21.20
N LYS A 288 0.96 -14.81 22.49
CA LYS A 288 -0.26 -15.49 22.91
C LYS A 288 -1.45 -14.62 22.52
N VAL A 289 -2.41 -15.22 21.81
CA VAL A 289 -3.68 -14.56 21.56
C VAL A 289 -4.40 -14.38 22.90
N ASN A 290 -4.68 -13.14 23.29
CA ASN A 290 -5.48 -12.88 24.48
C ASN A 290 -6.84 -13.58 24.32
N ASN A 291 -7.15 -14.47 25.27
CA ASN A 291 -8.53 -14.88 25.44
C ASN A 291 -9.27 -13.64 25.95
N PHE A 292 -10.18 -13.11 25.15
CA PHE A 292 -11.25 -12.26 25.67
C PHE A 292 -12.14 -13.14 26.55
N VAL A 293 -11.64 -13.49 27.73
CA VAL A 293 -12.48 -14.02 28.80
C VAL A 293 -13.21 -12.79 29.34
N LEU A 294 -14.54 -12.81 29.27
CA LEU A 294 -15.35 -11.90 30.09
C LEU A 294 -14.82 -12.04 31.51
N THR A 295 -14.11 -11.04 32.02
CA THR A 295 -13.88 -10.96 33.45
C THR A 295 -15.28 -10.91 34.05
N ASP A 296 -15.59 -11.91 34.90
CA ASP A 296 -16.80 -11.95 35.72
C ASP A 296 -16.88 -10.76 36.70
N ASP A 297 -16.01 -9.76 36.57
CA ASP A 297 -16.20 -8.39 37.04
C ASP A 297 -17.34 -7.67 36.29
N ILE A 298 -18.42 -8.40 36.01
CA ILE A 298 -19.72 -7.93 36.47
C ILE A 298 -19.67 -8.05 38.00
N MET A 299 -18.86 -7.20 38.66
CA MET A 299 -19.26 -6.77 39.98
C MET A 299 -20.68 -6.28 39.74
N PRO A 300 -21.70 -6.88 40.38
CA PRO A 300 -22.94 -6.16 40.48
C PRO A 300 -22.49 -4.81 41.01
N THR A 301 -22.83 -3.74 40.29
CA THR A 301 -23.20 -2.54 41.01
C THR A 301 -24.34 -3.05 41.88
N THR A 302 -23.96 -3.61 43.04
CA THR A 302 -24.80 -3.72 44.18
C THR A 302 -25.39 -2.34 44.21
N THR A 303 -26.70 -2.36 44.06
CA THR A 303 -27.54 -1.25 44.42
C THR A 303 -27.22 -1.00 45.89
N ALA A 304 -26.05 -0.40 46.18
CA ALA A 304 -25.84 0.44 47.32
C ALA A 304 -26.86 1.52 47.03
N GLY A 305 -28.04 1.32 47.61
CA GLY A 305 -29.18 2.19 47.40
C GLY A 305 -28.64 3.60 47.56
N ILE A 306 -28.61 4.33 46.45
CA ILE A 306 -28.39 5.77 46.52
C ILE A 306 -29.57 6.23 47.37
N PRO A 307 -29.35 6.67 48.62
CA PRO A 307 -30.44 7.10 49.45
C PRO A 307 -31.06 8.30 48.74
N VAL A 308 -32.29 8.14 48.27
CA VAL A 308 -33.03 9.20 47.55
C VAL A 308 -33.29 10.41 48.46
N SER A 309 -32.98 10.31 49.74
CA SER A 309 -32.95 11.42 50.69
C SER A 309 -31.51 11.92 50.89
N ASN A 310 -31.01 12.70 49.91
CA ASN A 310 -30.14 13.87 50.07
C ASN A 310 -29.68 14.40 48.70
N LEU A 311 -30.63 14.76 47.85
CA LEU A 311 -30.39 15.70 46.75
C LEU A 311 -31.20 16.96 47.05
N THR A 312 -30.69 17.76 47.98
CA THR A 312 -31.04 19.17 48.07
C THR A 312 -30.55 19.87 46.79
N PRO A 313 -31.34 20.80 46.21
CA PRO A 313 -31.07 21.37 44.90
C PRO A 313 -29.89 22.34 44.97
N GLY A 314 -28.68 21.82 44.79
CA GLY A 314 -27.45 22.58 44.62
C GLY A 314 -27.25 22.94 43.16
N ARG A 315 -27.60 24.19 42.82
CA ARG A 315 -27.16 24.89 41.60
C ARG A 315 -25.66 24.65 41.34
N SER A 316 -25.32 23.98 40.24
CA SER A 316 -24.02 24.09 39.61
C SER A 316 -24.21 24.29 38.12
N TRP A 317 -23.88 25.49 37.68
CA TRP A 317 -23.87 25.90 36.30
C TRP A 317 -22.59 25.37 35.63
N THR A 318 -22.71 24.86 34.41
CA THR A 318 -21.65 25.02 33.40
C THR A 318 -22.26 25.22 32.01
N LEU A 319 -21.76 26.29 31.39
CA LEU A 319 -21.93 26.82 30.05
C LEU A 319 -22.09 25.72 28.96
N GLY A 320 -22.90 25.88 27.92
CA GLY A 320 -23.10 27.09 27.13
C GLY A 320 -22.24 27.04 25.86
N HIS A 321 -22.70 26.33 24.84
CA HIS A 321 -22.37 26.55 23.42
C HIS A 321 -23.66 26.24 22.65
N GLY A 322 -24.40 27.26 22.21
CA GLY A 322 -24.03 28.05 21.04
C GLY A 322 -24.79 27.50 19.84
N SER A 323 -26.10 27.71 19.80
CA SER A 323 -26.74 28.56 18.79
C SER A 323 -26.35 28.21 17.34
N THR A 324 -27.29 27.64 16.58
CA THR A 324 -27.75 28.33 15.37
C THR A 324 -29.15 27.90 14.95
N ARG A 325 -30.05 28.90 14.98
CA ARG A 325 -31.31 28.96 14.24
C ARG A 325 -31.05 28.71 12.75
N THR A 326 -31.88 27.90 12.10
CA THR A 326 -32.44 28.11 10.75
C THR A 326 -33.63 27.13 10.62
N ASN A 327 -34.89 27.53 10.71
CA ASN A 327 -35.71 28.31 9.76
C ASN A 327 -35.58 27.88 8.30
N ALA A 328 -36.77 27.66 7.73
CA ALA A 328 -37.13 27.66 6.32
C ALA A 328 -36.71 26.39 5.55
N ALA A 329 -37.65 25.51 5.21
CA ALA A 329 -38.72 25.66 4.22
C ALA A 329 -38.33 25.06 2.86
N ALA A 330 -39.28 24.26 2.37
CA ALA A 330 -39.63 24.12 0.97
C ALA A 330 -38.66 23.40 0.03
N SER A 331 -39.09 22.17 -0.28
CA SER A 331 -39.31 21.70 -1.66
C SER A 331 -38.05 21.30 -2.48
N PRO A 332 -38.20 20.70 -3.67
CA PRO A 332 -38.65 19.31 -3.81
C PRO A 332 -37.82 18.54 -4.87
N LYS A 333 -38.23 17.27 -5.08
CA LYS A 333 -38.09 16.49 -6.32
C LYS A 333 -36.78 15.73 -6.62
N SER A 334 -37.03 14.48 -6.98
CA SER A 334 -36.36 13.61 -7.98
C SER A 334 -35.47 12.51 -7.40
N ARG A 335 -35.30 11.33 -8.00
CA ARG A 335 -36.07 10.43 -8.88
C ARG A 335 -35.13 9.19 -9.01
N VAL A 336 -35.68 8.02 -9.39
CA VAL A 336 -34.99 6.76 -9.83
C VAL A 336 -34.64 5.81 -8.65
N ARG A 337 -34.79 4.47 -8.62
CA ARG A 337 -35.39 3.30 -9.35
C ARG A 337 -34.81 2.08 -8.58
N SER A 338 -35.53 1.10 -8.01
CA SER A 338 -35.98 -0.25 -8.50
C SER A 338 -36.18 -1.15 -7.24
N VAL A 339 -37.37 -1.71 -6.92
CA VAL A 339 -37.90 -3.11 -7.14
C VAL A 339 -37.08 -4.25 -6.44
N PRO A 340 -37.65 -5.34 -5.83
CA PRO A 340 -38.99 -5.60 -5.20
C PRO A 340 -38.95 -6.32 -3.80
N GLN A 341 -39.97 -6.21 -2.93
CA GLN A 341 -40.59 -7.30 -2.08
C GLN A 341 -41.62 -6.76 -1.03
N PRO A 342 -42.51 -7.59 -0.42
CA PRO A 342 -43.95 -7.51 -0.64
C PRO A 342 -44.78 -6.98 0.55
N SER A 343 -46.07 -6.75 0.24
CA SER A 343 -47.28 -6.63 1.10
C SER A 343 -47.86 -5.21 1.18
N GLN A 344 -49.05 -5.07 0.58
CA GLN A 344 -49.87 -3.89 0.31
C GLN A 344 -50.05 -2.90 1.49
N PRO A 345 -50.08 -1.58 1.23
CA PRO A 345 -50.45 -0.56 2.21
C PRO A 345 -51.97 -0.29 2.22
N LEU A 346 -52.53 -0.21 3.42
CA LEU A 346 -53.88 0.29 3.68
C LEU A 346 -53.97 1.82 3.53
N PRO A 347 -55.15 2.37 3.18
CA PRO A 347 -55.34 3.73 2.69
C PRO A 347 -55.32 4.84 3.77
N PRO A 348 -55.15 6.11 3.36
CA PRO A 348 -54.88 7.24 4.24
C PRO A 348 -56.18 7.90 4.73
N SER A 349 -56.40 7.91 6.03
CA SER A 349 -57.18 8.98 6.66
C SER A 349 -56.65 9.20 8.07
N MET A 350 -56.47 10.48 8.42
CA MET A 350 -55.98 10.98 9.71
C MET A 350 -54.46 10.93 9.88
N ALA A 351 -53.78 11.78 9.11
CA ALA A 351 -52.50 12.34 9.50
C ALA A 351 -52.68 13.12 10.81
N VAL A 352 -52.47 12.45 11.93
CA VAL A 352 -52.24 13.10 13.21
C VAL A 352 -50.84 13.69 13.13
N ASN A 353 -50.74 15.02 13.13
CA ASN A 353 -49.51 15.74 13.35
C ASN A 353 -48.88 15.24 14.65
N VAL A 354 -47.89 14.36 14.57
CA VAL A 354 -47.06 13.99 15.71
C VAL A 354 -46.07 15.15 15.89
N PRO A 355 -46.14 15.91 17.00
CA PRO A 355 -45.15 16.93 17.28
C PRO A 355 -43.77 16.29 17.34
N VAL A 356 -42.85 16.84 16.55
CA VAL A 356 -41.43 16.53 16.59
C VAL A 356 -40.87 17.13 17.87
N GLU A 357 -41.13 16.44 18.97
CA GLU A 357 -40.39 16.58 20.22
C GLU A 357 -40.38 15.18 20.82
N TYR A 358 -39.38 14.38 20.40
CA TYR A 358 -38.99 13.21 21.16
C TYR A 358 -38.53 13.75 22.51
N GLN A 359 -39.47 13.87 23.44
CA GLN A 359 -39.16 13.98 24.84
C GLN A 359 -38.59 12.62 25.20
N ASP A 360 -37.26 12.54 25.29
CA ASP A 360 -36.57 11.33 25.73
C ASP A 360 -37.29 10.81 26.98
N PRO A 361 -37.65 9.51 27.01
CA PRO A 361 -38.30 8.93 28.18
C PRO A 361 -37.47 9.31 29.42
N PRO A 362 -38.08 9.76 30.54
CA PRO A 362 -37.34 10.18 31.73
C PRO A 362 -36.47 9.08 32.36
N HIS A 363 -36.51 7.87 31.81
CA HIS A 363 -35.67 6.73 32.14
C HIS A 363 -35.16 6.05 30.87
N LEU A 364 -34.25 6.71 30.13
CA LEU A 364 -33.33 5.95 29.28
C LEU A 364 -32.54 4.99 30.19
N PRO A 365 -32.47 3.67 29.92
CA PRO A 365 -31.56 2.78 30.63
C PRO A 365 -30.14 3.36 30.57
N PRO A 366 -29.30 3.14 31.60
CA PRO A 366 -27.97 3.74 31.69
C PRO A 366 -27.24 3.56 30.37
N GLU A 367 -27.08 4.71 29.72
CA GLU A 367 -26.15 5.09 28.68
C GLU A 367 -25.19 3.94 28.32
N TYR A 368 -25.49 3.25 27.22
CA TYR A 368 -24.42 2.61 26.46
C TYR A 368 -23.56 3.76 25.92
N ASP A 369 -22.59 4.19 26.72
CA ASP A 369 -21.50 5.00 26.24
C ASP A 369 -20.43 4.04 25.69
N PRO A 370 -20.31 3.89 24.36
CA PRO A 370 -19.25 3.06 23.77
C PRO A 370 -17.84 3.54 24.17
N ARG A 371 -17.69 4.70 24.82
CA ARG A 371 -16.42 5.23 25.32
C ARG A 371 -16.11 4.88 26.78
N ASN A 372 -17.06 4.42 27.60
CA ASN A 372 -16.77 4.14 29.02
C ASN A 372 -16.20 2.75 29.31
N ARG A 373 -16.10 1.89 28.29
CA ARG A 373 -15.14 0.78 28.24
C ARG A 373 -14.21 0.97 27.06
N ILE A 374 -13.53 2.13 27.00
CA ILE A 374 -12.25 2.17 26.27
C ILE A 374 -11.40 1.10 26.93
N ALA A 375 -11.06 0.09 26.13
CA ALA A 375 -10.19 -1.02 26.46
C ALA A 375 -9.08 -0.56 27.40
N GLN A 376 -8.77 -1.37 28.41
CA GLN A 376 -7.60 -1.07 29.24
C GLN A 376 -6.41 -0.81 28.30
N PRO A 377 -5.58 0.23 28.51
CA PRO A 377 -4.51 0.59 27.58
C PRO A 377 -3.48 -0.52 27.32
N ASP A 378 -3.55 -1.63 28.06
CA ASP A 378 -2.76 -2.83 27.82
C ASP A 378 -3.43 -3.85 26.86
N GLU A 379 -4.75 -3.79 26.65
CA GLU A 379 -5.48 -4.63 25.67
C GLU A 379 -5.23 -4.17 24.22
N GLU A 380 -5.15 -2.86 23.96
CA GLU A 380 -4.85 -2.33 22.62
C GLU A 380 -3.43 -2.68 22.14
N LYS A 381 -2.46 -2.81 23.05
CA LYS A 381 -1.07 -3.16 22.68
C LYS A 381 -0.92 -4.57 22.12
N HIS A 382 -1.89 -5.45 22.36
CA HIS A 382 -1.89 -6.85 21.89
C HIS A 382 -2.92 -7.12 20.78
N ALA A 383 -3.62 -6.09 20.30
CA ALA A 383 -4.43 -6.21 19.10
C ALA A 383 -3.52 -6.41 17.89
N PHE A 384 -3.78 -7.44 17.09
CA PHE A 384 -3.08 -7.65 15.83
C PHE A 384 -3.64 -6.64 14.82
N ASN A 385 -2.78 -5.83 14.21
CA ASN A 385 -3.19 -4.77 13.29
C ASN A 385 -2.94 -5.19 11.84
N ILE A 386 -3.74 -4.64 10.92
CA ILE A 386 -3.56 -4.81 9.47
C ILE A 386 -2.16 -4.38 9.00
N ASP A 387 -1.51 -3.47 9.72
CA ASP A 387 -0.15 -3.01 9.42
C ASP A 387 0.87 -4.18 9.40
N GLU A 388 0.69 -5.21 10.23
CA GLU A 388 1.56 -6.39 10.25
C GLU A 388 1.38 -7.24 9.00
N LEU A 389 0.13 -7.40 8.55
CA LEU A 389 -0.18 -8.07 7.29
C LEU A 389 0.37 -7.28 6.11
N GLN A 390 0.33 -5.95 6.15
CA GLN A 390 0.93 -5.10 5.13
C GLN A 390 2.46 -5.22 5.12
N GLN A 391 3.11 -5.28 6.28
CA GLN A 391 4.55 -5.53 6.38
C GLN A 391 4.94 -6.89 5.80
N ALA A 392 4.19 -7.95 6.15
CA ALA A 392 4.38 -9.28 5.57
C ALA A 392 4.17 -9.29 4.06
N GLN A 393 3.13 -8.61 3.57
CA GLN A 393 2.86 -8.48 2.14
C GLN A 393 3.95 -7.70 1.41
N HIS A 394 4.51 -6.66 2.03
CA HIS A 394 5.61 -5.90 1.47
C HIS A 394 6.89 -6.74 1.38
N LEU A 395 7.18 -7.52 2.43
CA LEU A 395 8.33 -8.42 2.44
C LEU A 395 8.20 -9.55 1.42
N GLU A 396 7.00 -10.11 1.26
CA GLU A 396 6.68 -11.08 0.21
C GLU A 396 6.92 -10.51 -1.20
N SER A 397 6.52 -9.25 -1.42
CA SER A 397 6.77 -8.55 -2.69
C SER A 397 8.26 -8.41 -2.97
N HIS A 398 9.07 -8.02 -1.98
CA HIS A 398 10.53 -7.92 -2.13
C HIS A 398 11.17 -9.27 -2.48
N VAL A 399 10.75 -10.34 -1.80
CA VAL A 399 11.24 -11.70 -2.07
C VAL A 399 10.85 -12.14 -3.49
N SER A 400 9.61 -11.88 -3.90
CA SER A 400 9.12 -12.21 -5.24
C SER A 400 9.92 -11.48 -6.33
N ASP A 401 10.18 -10.18 -6.15
CA ASP A 401 11.00 -9.37 -7.05
C ASP A 401 12.45 -9.91 -7.12
N ALA A 402 13.01 -10.31 -5.98
CA ALA A 402 14.35 -10.88 -5.90
C ALA A 402 14.50 -12.22 -6.59
N ILE A 403 13.54 -13.13 -6.39
CA ILE A 403 13.47 -14.43 -7.08
C ILE A 403 13.49 -14.20 -8.59
N LEU A 404 12.69 -13.24 -9.07
CA LEU A 404 12.61 -12.94 -10.49
C LEU A 404 13.91 -12.34 -11.04
N VAL A 405 14.52 -11.41 -10.32
CA VAL A 405 15.83 -10.83 -10.68
C VAL A 405 16.90 -11.92 -10.81
N PHE A 406 16.99 -12.83 -9.84
CA PHE A 406 17.99 -13.89 -9.85
C PHE A 406 17.75 -14.93 -10.94
N LYS A 407 16.49 -15.37 -11.15
CA LYS A 407 16.14 -16.26 -12.27
C LYS A 407 16.50 -15.63 -13.61
N SER A 408 16.23 -14.34 -13.78
CA SER A 408 16.53 -13.62 -15.01
C SER A 408 18.05 -13.50 -15.25
N ASN A 409 18.82 -13.11 -14.23
CA ASN A 409 20.29 -13.09 -14.32
C ASN A 409 20.85 -14.48 -14.65
N PHE A 410 20.36 -15.54 -13.98
CA PHE A 410 20.84 -16.90 -14.21
C PHE A 410 20.71 -17.33 -15.67
N LEU A 411 19.60 -16.99 -16.33
CA LEU A 411 19.40 -17.23 -17.76
C LEU A 411 20.42 -16.48 -18.62
N VAL A 412 20.61 -15.18 -18.36
CA VAL A 412 21.56 -14.33 -19.10
C VAL A 412 23.00 -14.85 -18.93
N LEU A 413 23.41 -15.17 -17.71
CA LEU A 413 24.74 -15.74 -17.43
C LEU A 413 24.94 -17.08 -18.17
N SER A 414 23.89 -17.90 -18.26
CA SER A 414 23.93 -19.14 -19.03
C SER A 414 24.13 -18.91 -20.52
N GLN A 415 23.48 -17.89 -21.08
CA GLN A 415 23.60 -17.54 -22.49
C GLN A 415 24.99 -16.97 -22.80
N ILE A 416 25.55 -16.13 -21.93
CA ILE A 416 26.92 -15.61 -22.05
C ILE A 416 27.94 -16.76 -22.02
N ASP A 417 27.83 -17.69 -21.06
CA ASP A 417 28.72 -18.85 -20.97
C ASP A 417 28.65 -19.72 -22.23
N THR A 418 27.41 -20.03 -22.68
CA THR A 418 27.17 -20.84 -23.87
C THR A 418 27.72 -20.18 -25.12
N PHE A 419 27.54 -18.86 -25.27
CA PHE A 419 28.07 -18.09 -26.39
C PHE A 419 29.59 -18.21 -26.48
N TYR A 420 30.30 -17.92 -25.39
CA TYR A 420 31.77 -17.95 -25.39
C TYR A 420 32.34 -19.35 -25.54
N ARG A 421 31.69 -20.39 -24.99
CA ARG A 421 32.07 -21.79 -25.23
C ARG A 421 31.95 -22.17 -26.70
N ARG A 422 30.84 -21.82 -27.34
CA ARG A 422 30.63 -22.06 -28.78
C ARG A 422 31.64 -21.26 -29.61
N LEU A 423 31.91 -20.01 -29.23
CA LEU A 423 32.91 -19.15 -29.88
C LEU A 423 34.31 -19.80 -29.87
N ALA A 424 34.72 -20.35 -28.73
CA ALA A 424 36.01 -21.04 -28.58
C ALA A 424 36.11 -22.39 -29.34
N GLN A 425 34.97 -22.91 -29.81
CA GLN A 425 34.89 -24.14 -30.62
C GLN A 425 34.73 -23.87 -32.12
N SER A 426 34.51 -22.62 -32.53
CA SER A 426 34.35 -22.26 -33.94
C SER A 426 35.60 -22.59 -34.75
N GLN A 427 35.38 -23.19 -35.92
CA GLN A 427 36.43 -23.52 -36.89
C GLN A 427 36.84 -22.31 -37.74
N ASP A 428 36.06 -21.23 -37.71
CA ASP A 428 36.23 -20.02 -38.52
C ASP A 428 37.32 -19.08 -38.00
N VAL A 429 37.78 -19.33 -36.78
CA VAL A 429 38.88 -18.59 -36.14
C VAL A 429 40.21 -19.29 -36.40
N ASP A 430 41.31 -18.55 -36.55
CA ASP A 430 42.65 -19.13 -36.68
C ASP A 430 42.97 -20.12 -35.55
N SER A 431 43.68 -21.19 -35.89
CA SER A 431 44.03 -22.31 -35.02
C SER A 431 44.83 -21.90 -33.77
N ALA A 432 45.79 -21.00 -33.92
CA ALA A 432 46.61 -20.51 -32.81
C ALA A 432 45.77 -19.68 -31.84
N LEU A 433 44.96 -18.76 -32.38
CA LEU A 433 44.02 -17.97 -31.60
C LEU A 433 43.00 -18.85 -30.89
N ARG A 434 42.41 -19.83 -31.58
CA ARG A 434 41.42 -20.78 -31.03
C ARG A 434 41.93 -21.48 -29.77
N THR A 435 43.17 -21.97 -29.80
CA THR A 435 43.79 -22.63 -28.63
C THR A 435 43.90 -21.68 -27.43
N SER A 436 44.32 -20.44 -27.68
CA SER A 436 44.39 -19.40 -26.63
C SER A 436 43.02 -18.98 -26.11
N MET A 437 42.01 -18.93 -26.98
CA MET A 437 40.62 -18.65 -26.63
C MET A 437 40.05 -19.76 -25.77
N GLN A 438 40.26 -21.03 -26.11
CA GLN A 438 39.80 -22.17 -25.31
C GLN A 438 40.32 -22.11 -23.87
N THR A 439 41.61 -21.79 -23.71
CA THR A 439 42.22 -21.66 -22.37
C THR A 439 41.58 -20.50 -21.58
N SER A 440 41.38 -19.35 -22.22
CA SER A 440 40.81 -18.16 -21.58
C SER A 440 39.32 -18.34 -21.26
N VAL A 441 38.56 -18.93 -22.18
CA VAL A 441 37.14 -19.26 -22.02
C VAL A 441 36.95 -20.34 -20.95
N HIS A 442 37.83 -21.33 -20.83
CA HIS A 442 37.76 -22.31 -19.75
C HIS A 442 37.85 -21.64 -18.37
N ARG A 443 38.81 -20.72 -18.18
CA ARG A 443 38.96 -19.95 -16.94
C ARG A 443 37.74 -19.05 -16.69
N PHE A 444 37.27 -18.35 -17.71
CA PHE A 444 36.06 -17.53 -17.64
C PHE A 444 34.83 -18.35 -17.24
N SER A 445 34.64 -19.51 -17.87
CA SER A 445 33.51 -20.41 -17.60
C SER A 445 33.53 -20.94 -16.17
N LYS A 446 34.72 -21.24 -15.62
CA LYS A 446 34.86 -21.66 -14.22
C LYS A 446 34.47 -20.55 -13.26
N ARG A 447 34.80 -19.29 -13.56
CA ARG A 447 34.38 -18.16 -12.75
C ARG A 447 32.87 -17.89 -12.87
N MET A 448 32.32 -18.02 -14.08
CA MET A 448 30.89 -17.93 -14.34
C MET A 448 30.10 -19.00 -13.57
N GLU A 449 30.58 -20.25 -13.57
CA GLU A 449 30.01 -21.36 -12.81
C GLU A 449 29.98 -21.06 -11.30
N SER A 450 31.06 -20.52 -10.75
CA SER A 450 31.11 -20.08 -9.34
C SER A 450 30.02 -19.04 -9.04
N VAL A 451 29.91 -17.98 -9.84
CA VAL A 451 28.91 -16.92 -9.64
C VAL A 451 27.48 -17.47 -9.77
N ARG A 452 27.26 -18.39 -10.72
CA ARG A 452 25.96 -19.05 -10.88
C ARG A 452 25.59 -19.93 -9.71
N ASN A 453 26.56 -20.66 -9.14
CA ASN A 453 26.34 -21.49 -7.96
C ASN A 453 26.00 -20.63 -6.74
N ASP A 454 26.67 -19.49 -6.57
CA ASP A 454 26.36 -18.53 -5.50
C ASP A 454 24.94 -17.96 -5.66
N LEU A 455 24.54 -17.58 -6.87
CA LEU A 455 23.18 -17.12 -7.17
C LEU A 455 22.13 -18.22 -6.95
N GLN A 456 22.42 -19.46 -7.32
CA GLN A 456 21.52 -20.59 -7.09
C GLN A 456 21.29 -20.82 -5.59
N MET A 457 22.36 -20.81 -4.79
CA MET A 457 22.24 -20.90 -3.33
C MET A 457 21.35 -19.76 -2.78
N HIS A 458 21.49 -18.53 -3.29
CA HIS A 458 20.64 -17.42 -2.87
C HIS A 458 19.18 -17.58 -3.33
N LEU A 459 18.95 -18.15 -4.51
CA LEU A 459 17.62 -18.46 -5.00
C LEU A 459 16.92 -19.50 -4.11
N ASP A 460 17.61 -20.58 -3.76
CA ASP A 460 17.09 -21.62 -2.87
C ASP A 460 16.72 -21.05 -1.49
N ARG A 461 17.56 -20.14 -0.96
CA ARG A 461 17.26 -19.41 0.28
C ARG A 461 16.02 -18.53 0.16
N LEU A 462 15.86 -17.80 -0.94
CA LEU A 462 14.68 -16.98 -1.18
C LEU A 462 13.41 -17.83 -1.28
N ASP A 463 13.47 -19.01 -1.90
CA ASP A 463 12.33 -19.92 -1.98
C ASP A 463 11.89 -20.42 -0.58
N ILE A 464 12.84 -20.66 0.34
CA ILE A 464 12.53 -20.99 1.74
C ILE A 464 11.89 -19.78 2.44
N ILE A 465 12.49 -18.59 2.32
CA ILE A 465 11.98 -17.36 2.94
C ILE A 465 10.57 -17.06 2.42
N SER A 466 10.30 -17.23 1.13
CA SER A 466 8.98 -17.03 0.53
C SER A 466 7.93 -17.93 1.17
N LYS A 467 8.24 -19.20 1.43
CA LYS A 467 7.34 -20.15 2.10
C LYS A 467 7.08 -19.71 3.54
N LEU A 468 8.13 -19.35 4.29
CA LEU A 468 8.00 -18.88 5.66
C LEU A 468 7.14 -17.61 5.76
N ILE A 469 7.32 -16.63 4.86
CA ILE A 469 6.48 -15.43 4.84
C ILE A 469 5.01 -15.80 4.59
N ALA A 470 4.74 -16.69 3.62
CA ALA A 470 3.38 -17.13 3.34
C ALA A 470 2.75 -17.85 4.56
N GLU A 471 3.49 -18.74 5.22
CA GLU A 471 3.06 -19.43 6.43
C GLU A 471 2.73 -18.45 7.57
N TYR A 472 3.65 -17.53 7.91
CA TYR A 472 3.40 -16.55 8.97
C TYR A 472 2.30 -15.55 8.62
N LYS A 473 2.22 -15.12 7.36
CA LYS A 473 1.13 -14.27 6.89
C LYS A 473 -0.23 -14.96 7.08
N ASN A 474 -0.33 -16.24 6.70
CA ASN A 474 -1.56 -17.02 6.90
C ASN A 474 -1.89 -17.20 8.39
N LEU A 475 -0.88 -17.40 9.24
CA LEU A 475 -1.08 -17.49 10.69
C LEU A 475 -1.60 -16.16 11.27
N LEU A 476 -1.01 -15.02 10.86
CA LEU A 476 -1.48 -13.70 11.25
C LEU A 476 -2.92 -13.42 10.78
N TYR A 477 -3.28 -13.81 9.55
CA TYR A 477 -4.67 -13.74 9.08
C TYR A 477 -5.61 -14.56 9.98
N GLY A 478 -5.24 -15.80 10.31
CA GLY A 478 -6.04 -16.65 11.18
C GLY A 478 -6.21 -16.08 12.60
N ILE A 479 -5.16 -15.44 13.14
CA ILE A 479 -5.24 -14.75 14.44
C ILE A 479 -6.18 -13.55 14.37
N LEU A 480 -6.10 -12.75 13.32
CA LEU A 480 -6.97 -11.59 13.12
C LEU A 480 -8.44 -11.98 12.98
N GLU A 481 -8.72 -13.06 12.23
CA GLU A 481 -10.07 -13.62 12.10
C GLU A 481 -10.59 -14.15 13.45
N TYR A 482 -9.74 -14.82 14.22
CA TYR A 482 -10.10 -15.30 15.55
C TYR A 482 -10.42 -14.15 16.51
N GLN A 483 -9.64 -13.05 16.48
CA GLN A 483 -9.92 -11.86 17.28
C GLN A 483 -11.25 -11.20 16.88
N SER A 484 -11.53 -11.09 15.58
CA SER A 484 -12.82 -10.59 15.08
C SER A 484 -13.98 -11.47 15.54
N MET A 485 -13.80 -12.80 15.49
CA MET A 485 -14.81 -13.74 15.98
C MET A 485 -15.05 -13.61 17.49
N LEU A 486 -13.99 -13.46 18.30
CA LEU A 486 -14.13 -13.25 19.75
C LEU A 486 -14.86 -11.94 20.05
N ALA A 487 -14.49 -10.84 19.39
CA ALA A 487 -15.16 -9.54 19.55
C ALA A 487 -16.65 -9.60 19.17
N ASN A 488 -16.98 -10.31 18.10
CA ASN A 488 -18.38 -10.53 17.71
C ASN A 488 -19.15 -11.36 18.73
N ASN A 489 -18.52 -12.39 19.32
CA ASN A 489 -19.15 -13.23 20.33
C ASN A 489 -19.38 -12.47 21.65
N THR A 490 -18.38 -11.71 22.12
CA THR A 490 -18.52 -10.89 23.33
C THR A 490 -19.61 -9.84 23.14
N PHE A 491 -19.62 -9.15 21.99
CA PHE A 491 -20.68 -8.21 21.65
C PHE A 491 -22.06 -8.89 21.59
N ALA A 492 -22.18 -10.07 21.00
CA ALA A 492 -23.44 -10.81 20.95
C ALA A 492 -23.94 -11.23 22.35
N LEU A 493 -23.03 -11.66 23.24
CA LEU A 493 -23.36 -12.01 24.62
C LEU A 493 -23.78 -10.78 25.43
N GLU A 494 -23.06 -9.67 25.30
CA GLU A 494 -23.42 -8.40 25.94
C GLU A 494 -24.74 -7.84 25.41
N ALA A 495 -24.97 -7.92 24.09
CA ALA A 495 -26.24 -7.54 23.47
C ALA A 495 -27.39 -8.41 23.96
N ARG A 496 -27.20 -9.73 24.09
CA ARG A 496 -28.19 -10.64 24.66
C ARG A 496 -28.46 -10.35 26.13
N ALA A 497 -27.43 -10.10 26.93
CA ALA A 497 -27.58 -9.76 28.34
C ALA A 497 -28.29 -8.40 28.51
N SER A 498 -27.99 -7.43 27.65
CA SER A 498 -28.67 -6.13 27.59
C SER A 498 -30.14 -6.28 27.19
N ALA A 499 -30.42 -7.07 26.16
CA ALA A 499 -31.78 -7.37 25.73
C ALA A 499 -32.59 -8.04 26.85
N LYS A 500 -32.00 -8.99 27.58
CA LYS A 500 -32.66 -9.61 28.75
C LYS A 500 -32.92 -8.60 29.88
N ARG A 501 -31.95 -7.74 30.20
CA ARG A 501 -32.17 -6.66 31.18
C ARG A 501 -33.28 -5.70 30.74
N MET A 502 -33.35 -5.41 29.44
CA MET A 502 -34.39 -4.56 28.86
C MET A 502 -35.75 -5.26 28.88
N GLU A 503 -35.80 -6.57 28.64
CA GLU A 503 -37.02 -7.38 28.76
C GLU A 503 -37.52 -7.40 30.21
N ASP A 504 -36.65 -7.71 31.18
CA ASP A 504 -36.97 -7.70 32.62
C ASP A 504 -37.44 -6.30 33.07
N MET A 505 -36.79 -5.24 32.59
CA MET A 505 -37.19 -3.86 32.85
C MET A 505 -38.55 -3.54 32.21
N THR A 506 -38.78 -3.95 30.97
CA THR A 506 -40.04 -3.70 30.25
C THR A 506 -41.20 -4.43 30.94
N GLN A 507 -40.98 -5.66 31.39
CA GLN A 507 -41.98 -6.43 32.13
C GLN A 507 -42.31 -5.77 33.49
N LYS A 508 -41.29 -5.34 34.25
CA LYS A 508 -41.48 -4.58 35.50
C LYS A 508 -42.19 -3.24 35.25
N MET A 509 -41.86 -2.57 34.15
CA MET A 509 -42.52 -1.33 33.74
C MET A 509 -43.99 -1.57 33.41
N GLN A 510 -44.34 -2.67 32.75
CA GLN A 510 -45.73 -3.04 32.48
C GLN A 510 -46.52 -3.31 33.77
N ASP A 511 -45.97 -4.10 34.70
CA ASP A 511 -46.62 -4.37 36.00
C ASP A 511 -46.74 -3.10 36.85
N MET A 512 -45.69 -2.28 36.89
CA MET A 512 -45.72 -0.98 37.56
C MET A 512 -46.78 -0.08 36.93
N THR A 513 -46.85 0.01 35.60
CA THR A 513 -47.86 0.81 34.90
C THR A 513 -49.26 0.33 35.27
N PHE A 514 -49.52 -0.98 35.30
CA PHE A 514 -50.81 -1.52 35.74
C PHE A 514 -51.13 -1.15 37.19
N LYS A 515 -50.18 -1.30 38.12
CA LYS A 515 -50.36 -0.90 39.53
C LYS A 515 -50.59 0.61 39.68
N THR A 516 -49.82 1.45 38.98
CA THR A 516 -50.01 2.90 38.98
C THR A 516 -51.37 3.28 38.40
N THR A 517 -51.86 2.59 37.36
CA THR A 517 -53.22 2.81 36.85
C THR A 517 -54.27 2.44 37.89
N LEU A 518 -54.08 1.34 38.62
CA LEU A 518 -54.97 0.91 39.69
C LEU A 518 -54.96 1.87 40.88
N GLU A 519 -53.78 2.30 41.35
CA GLU A 519 -53.64 3.31 42.42
C GLU A 519 -54.31 4.62 42.02
N THR A 520 -54.19 5.03 40.75
CA THR A 520 -54.88 6.20 40.22
C THR A 520 -56.41 6.03 40.29
N VAL A 521 -56.92 4.82 40.00
CA VAL A 521 -58.36 4.50 40.13
C VAL A 521 -58.81 4.47 41.60
N LEU A 522 -58.03 3.85 42.49
CA LEU A 522 -58.34 3.81 43.93
C LEU A 522 -58.35 5.20 44.55
N MET A 523 -57.38 6.05 44.21
CA MET A 523 -57.35 7.45 44.63
C MET A 523 -58.61 8.18 44.20
N ARG A 524 -59.08 7.96 42.96
CA ARG A 524 -60.37 8.49 42.48
C ARG A 524 -61.55 7.97 43.30
N ILE A 525 -61.59 6.68 43.63
CA ILE A 525 -62.68 6.09 44.44
C ILE A 525 -62.70 6.70 45.86
N ILE A 526 -61.55 6.78 46.54
CA ILE A 526 -61.46 7.39 47.88
C ILE A 526 -61.93 8.85 47.82
N THR A 527 -61.48 9.61 46.82
CA THR A 527 -61.89 11.00 46.63
C THR A 527 -63.42 11.13 46.49
N VAL A 528 -64.07 10.26 45.71
CA VAL A 528 -65.53 10.23 45.57
C VAL A 528 -66.22 9.90 46.89
N VAL A 529 -65.71 8.93 47.66
CA VAL A 529 -66.26 8.58 48.98
C VAL A 529 -66.13 9.74 49.97
N THR A 530 -64.98 10.43 50.00
CA THR A 530 -64.78 11.59 50.89
C THR A 530 -65.76 12.72 50.58
N VAL A 531 -66.02 13.00 49.30
CA VAL A 531 -67.03 14.02 48.90
C VAL A 531 -68.42 13.68 49.43
N PHE A 532 -68.76 12.39 49.55
CA PHE A 532 -70.05 11.95 50.10
C PHE A 532 -70.14 12.11 51.63
N PHE A 533 -69.07 11.82 52.37
CA PHE A 533 -69.06 11.90 53.85
C PHE A 533 -68.87 13.32 54.39
N LEU A 534 -68.20 14.20 53.66
CA LEU A 534 -67.85 15.54 54.13
C LEU A 534 -69.05 16.36 54.66
N PRO A 535 -70.23 16.38 54.02
CA PRO A 535 -71.42 17.05 54.57
C PRO A 535 -71.89 16.45 55.90
N ALA A 536 -71.91 15.12 55.99
CA ALA A 536 -72.32 14.43 57.21
C ALA A 536 -71.34 14.69 58.36
N THR A 537 -70.04 14.67 58.08
CA THR A 537 -68.99 14.99 59.07
C THR A 537 -69.10 16.44 59.52
N PHE A 538 -69.25 17.40 58.60
CA PHE A 538 -69.37 18.82 58.94
C PHE A 538 -70.59 19.09 59.84
N VAL A 539 -71.76 18.55 59.49
CA VAL A 539 -72.97 18.70 60.30
C VAL A 539 -72.79 18.01 61.65
N SER A 540 -72.13 16.85 61.70
CA SER A 540 -71.83 16.16 62.95
C SER A 540 -70.92 16.98 63.86
N THR A 541 -69.85 17.59 63.32
CA THR A 541 -68.94 18.45 64.09
C THR A 541 -69.64 19.72 64.57
N MET A 542 -70.44 20.36 63.71
CA MET A 542 -71.21 21.54 64.09
C MET A 542 -72.19 21.23 65.22
N MET A 543 -72.89 20.09 65.16
CA MET A 543 -73.80 19.66 66.24
C MET A 543 -73.06 19.25 67.53
N SER A 544 -71.80 18.79 67.43
CA SER A 544 -70.94 18.53 68.60
C SER A 544 -70.35 19.80 69.22
N THR A 545 -70.44 20.93 68.53
CA THR A 545 -70.00 22.21 69.07
C THR A 545 -71.15 22.77 69.92
N ASP A 546 -70.82 23.42 71.04
CA ASP A 546 -71.78 23.98 72.01
C ASP A 546 -72.67 25.12 71.45
N MET A 547 -72.68 25.31 70.12
CA MET A 547 -73.58 26.22 69.41
C MET A 547 -75.04 25.78 69.47
N VAL A 548 -75.32 24.49 69.68
CA VAL A 548 -76.68 23.94 69.82
C VAL A 548 -76.89 23.47 71.26
N GLN A 549 -77.20 24.41 72.15
CA GLN A 549 -77.60 24.08 73.53
C GLN A 549 -79.06 23.61 73.54
N TYR A 550 -79.27 22.36 73.96
CA TYR A 550 -80.60 21.87 74.30
C TYR A 550 -80.89 22.25 75.74
N GLU A 551 -81.77 23.23 75.94
CA GLU A 551 -82.21 23.66 77.26
C GLU A 551 -82.84 22.47 78.00
N ARG A 552 -82.22 22.05 79.10
CA ARG A 552 -82.60 20.87 79.88
C ARG A 552 -83.74 21.22 80.83
N SER A 553 -84.88 21.67 80.29
CA SER A 553 -86.11 21.82 81.07
C SER A 553 -86.79 20.46 81.19
N ASP A 554 -86.27 19.59 82.05
CA ASP A 554 -87.10 18.78 82.95
C ASP A 554 -86.24 17.85 83.81
N THR A 555 -86.44 18.01 85.12
CA THR A 555 -85.79 17.31 86.21
C THR A 555 -86.34 15.89 86.33
N THR A 556 -85.82 14.92 85.58
CA THR A 556 -85.75 13.50 85.98
C THR A 556 -84.77 12.75 85.08
N ILE A 557 -83.48 12.85 85.41
CA ILE A 557 -82.40 12.14 84.70
C ILE A 557 -82.15 10.80 85.41
N ARG A 558 -82.59 9.70 84.80
CA ARG A 558 -81.82 8.46 84.75
C ARG A 558 -81.99 7.84 83.36
N SER A 559 -80.85 7.61 82.71
CA SER A 559 -80.65 6.70 81.57
C SER A 559 -81.08 7.16 80.16
N GLY A 560 -80.13 7.70 79.40
CA GLY A 560 -79.87 7.25 78.02
C GLY A 560 -80.92 7.46 76.92
N ARG A 561 -81.78 8.49 76.97
CA ARG A 561 -82.61 8.86 75.80
C ARG A 561 -81.93 9.94 74.97
N THR A 562 -81.33 9.54 73.85
CA THR A 562 -81.00 10.44 72.75
C THR A 562 -82.29 11.17 72.33
N SER A 563 -82.28 12.50 72.23
CA SER A 563 -83.47 13.22 71.79
C SER A 563 -83.73 12.87 70.32
N LEU A 564 -84.87 12.23 70.03
CA LEU A 564 -85.27 11.87 68.66
C LEU A 564 -85.30 13.12 67.75
N GLY A 565 -85.55 14.30 68.33
CA GLY A 565 -85.53 15.60 67.65
C GLY A 565 -84.15 15.99 67.12
N ALA A 566 -83.07 15.77 67.89
CA ALA A 566 -81.71 16.07 67.45
C ALA A 566 -81.30 15.21 66.25
N VAL A 567 -81.65 13.93 66.26
CA VAL A 567 -81.36 13.00 65.15
C VAL A 567 -82.13 13.39 63.88
N LYS A 568 -83.39 13.81 64.00
CA LYS A 568 -84.19 14.27 62.85
C LYS A 568 -83.63 15.56 62.25
N LEU A 569 -83.23 16.52 63.08
CA LEU A 569 -82.62 17.77 62.63
C LEU A 569 -81.28 17.50 61.93
N PHE A 570 -80.44 16.65 62.52
CA PHE A 570 -79.18 16.20 61.93
C PHE A 570 -79.38 15.62 60.53
N LEU A 571 -80.31 14.65 60.36
CA LEU A 571 -80.58 14.04 59.06
C LEU A 571 -81.09 15.07 58.04
N CYS A 572 -82.02 15.95 58.44
CA CYS A 572 -82.60 16.94 57.53
C CYS A 572 -81.55 17.95 57.02
N VAL A 573 -80.70 18.45 57.91
CA VAL A 573 -79.60 19.37 57.55
C VAL A 573 -78.57 18.65 56.69
N THR A 574 -78.19 17.43 57.08
CA THR A 574 -77.21 16.62 56.32
C THR A 574 -77.67 16.33 54.90
N PHE A 575 -78.92 15.88 54.70
CA PHE A 575 -79.45 15.62 53.36
C PHE A 575 -79.59 16.90 52.52
N SER A 576 -80.03 18.01 53.13
CA SER A 576 -80.13 19.30 52.44
C SER A 576 -78.76 19.82 51.98
N LEU A 577 -77.70 19.56 52.77
CA LEU A 577 -76.33 19.90 52.40
C LEU A 577 -75.72 18.90 51.39
N MET A 578 -76.11 17.63 51.41
CA MET A 578 -75.61 16.62 50.46
C MET A 578 -76.00 16.93 49.01
N VAL A 579 -77.21 17.43 48.76
CA VAL A 579 -77.69 17.72 47.40
C VAL A 579 -76.81 18.73 46.64
N PRO A 580 -76.51 19.94 47.17
CA PRO A 580 -75.63 20.89 46.50
C PRO A 580 -74.18 20.41 46.45
N THR A 581 -73.71 19.68 47.46
CA THR A 581 -72.36 19.10 47.47
C THR A 581 -72.19 18.05 46.37
N PHE A 582 -73.21 17.22 46.14
CA PHE A 582 -73.22 16.24 45.06
C PHE A 582 -73.36 16.91 43.69
N ALA A 583 -74.22 17.93 43.56
CA ALA A 583 -74.36 18.68 42.31
C ALA A 583 -73.04 19.36 41.90
N SER A 584 -72.32 19.97 42.86
CA SER A 584 -71.01 20.58 42.58
C SER A 584 -69.94 19.52 42.25
N GLY A 585 -69.93 18.40 42.99
CA GLY A 585 -69.03 17.27 42.76
C GLY A 585 -69.24 16.62 41.38
N CYS A 586 -70.48 16.36 40.99
CA CYS A 586 -70.82 15.86 39.66
C CYS A 586 -70.45 16.84 38.55
N ALA A 587 -70.68 18.15 38.74
CA ALA A 587 -70.30 19.17 37.78
C ALA A 587 -68.78 19.23 37.57
N LEU A 588 -67.99 19.20 38.66
CA LEU A 588 -66.53 19.15 38.60
C LEU A 588 -66.01 17.86 37.95
N TYR A 589 -66.63 16.72 38.26
CA TYR A 589 -66.29 15.44 37.65
C TYR A 589 -66.60 15.41 36.14
N TRP A 590 -67.78 15.88 35.74
CA TRP A 590 -68.15 16.03 34.32
C TRP A 590 -67.21 16.98 33.58
N TRP A 591 -66.84 18.10 34.21
CA TRP A 591 -65.88 19.04 33.64
C TRP A 591 -64.48 18.44 33.50
N ALA A 592 -64.03 17.66 34.48
CA ALA A 592 -62.77 16.93 34.42
C ALA A 592 -62.79 15.84 33.33
N LEU A 593 -63.89 15.10 33.18
CA LEU A 593 -64.06 14.11 32.11
C LEU A 593 -63.99 14.74 30.72
N ARG A 594 -64.59 15.92 30.52
CA ARG A 594 -64.50 16.66 29.24
C ARG A 594 -63.13 17.25 28.93
N ARG A 595 -62.23 17.34 29.91
CA ARG A 595 -60.82 17.71 29.68
C ARG A 595 -59.92 16.50 29.46
N ALA A 596 -60.34 15.33 29.94
CA ALA A 596 -59.57 14.09 29.86
C ALA A 596 -59.91 13.26 28.59
N ALA A 597 -61.12 13.42 28.04
CA ALA A 597 -61.46 13.05 26.67
C ALA A 597 -61.12 14.22 25.73
#